data_AF-A0A355EP93-F1
#
_entry.id   AF-A0A355EP93-F1
#
_cell.length_a   1.000
_cell.length_b   1.000
_cell.length_c   1.000
_cell.angle_alpha   90.00
_cell.angle_beta   90.00
_cell.angle_gamma   90.00
#
_symmetry.space_group_name_H-M   'P 1'
#
loop_
_entity.id
_entity.type
_entity.pdbx_description
1 polymer ?
#
loop_
_entity_poly.entity_id
_entity_poly.type
_entity_poly.pdbx_seq_one_letter_code
_entity_poly.pdbx_strand_id
1 'polypeptide(L)'
;LAEDLRQMELRIYVDEADVGQVTEGQSAIFTVDAFPEKKFPAKVKAARFAAKTENNVVTYETILEVDNTEMFLRPGMTATA
;
A
#
# COMPACT_ATOMS: atom_id res chain seq x y z
N LEU A 1 14.03 14.80 -11.40
CA LEU A 1 14.27 14.81 -9.95
C LEU A 1 14.15 13.36 -9.49
N ALA A 2 15.13 12.83 -8.76
CA ALA A 2 15.00 11.50 -8.19
C ALA A 2 13.91 11.53 -7.11
N GLU A 3 12.89 10.68 -7.24
CA GLU A 3 11.94 10.44 -6.16
C GLU A 3 12.73 10.00 -4.93
N ASP A 4 12.43 10.58 -3.76
CA ASP A 4 13.11 10.21 -2.53
C ASP A 4 12.70 8.79 -2.15
N LEU A 5 13.52 7.82 -2.55
CA LEU A 5 13.24 6.40 -2.35
C LEU A 5 13.20 6.00 -0.88
N ARG A 6 13.55 6.88 0.07
CA ARG A 6 13.48 6.59 1.51
C ARG A 6 12.04 6.64 2.01
N GLN A 7 11.17 7.40 1.34
CA GLN A 7 9.73 7.41 1.60
C GLN A 7 9.00 6.97 0.36
N MET A 8 8.42 5.77 0.43
CA MET A 8 7.68 5.20 -0.68
C MET A 8 6.18 5.23 -0.41
N GLU A 9 5.42 5.45 -1.47
CA GLU A 9 3.97 5.30 -1.45
C GLU A 9 3.61 3.97 -2.11
N LEU A 10 2.97 3.10 -1.33
CA LEU A 10 2.39 1.87 -1.86
C LEU A 10 0.90 2.09 -2.08
N ARG A 11 0.42 1.80 -3.28
CA ARG A 11 -1.01 1.87 -3.62
C ARG A 11 -1.57 0.46 -3.61
N ILE A 12 -2.55 0.23 -2.76
CA ILE A 12 -3.28 -1.03 -2.68
C ILE A 12 -4.76 -0.79 -3.01
N TYR A 13 -5.45 -1.86 -3.38
CA TYR A 13 -6.89 -1.84 -3.61
C TYR A 13 -7.55 -2.65 -2.51
N VAL A 14 -8.40 -2.01 -1.72
CA VAL A 14 -9.15 -2.63 -0.62
C VAL A 14 -10.59 -2.82 -1.05
N ASP A 15 -11.18 -3.97 -0.76
CA ASP A 15 -12.57 -4.26 -1.09
C ASP A 15 -13.54 -3.32 -0.35
N GLU A 16 -14.69 -3.03 -0.98
CA GLU A 16 -15.75 -2.18 -0.41
C GLU A 16 -16.23 -2.65 0.98
N ALA A 17 -16.21 -3.96 1.23
CA ALA A 17 -16.61 -4.52 2.52
C ALA A 17 -15.65 -4.14 3.66
N ASP A 18 -14.37 -3.94 3.34
CA ASP A 18 -13.30 -3.75 4.32
C ASP A 18 -12.82 -2.30 4.42
N VAL A 19 -12.99 -1.50 3.36
CA VAL A 19 -12.54 -0.09 3.33
C VAL A 19 -13.14 0.75 4.47
N GLY A 20 -14.35 0.42 4.94
CA GLY A 20 -14.99 1.10 6.07
C GLY A 20 -14.25 0.94 7.41
N GLN A 21 -13.35 -0.04 7.51
CA GLN A 21 -12.49 -0.25 8.69
C GLN A 21 -11.11 0.40 8.54
N VAL A 22 -10.76 0.85 7.33
CA VAL A 22 -9.46 1.47 7.05
C VAL A 22 -9.47 2.92 7.53
N THR A 23 -8.54 3.25 8.43
CA THR A 23 -8.43 4.61 9.00
C THR A 23 -7.06 5.22 8.72
N GLU A 24 -7.02 6.53 8.48
CA GLU A 24 -5.75 7.27 8.36
C GLU A 24 -4.88 7.09 9.62
N GLY A 25 -3.59 6.83 9.42
CA GLY A 25 -2.61 6.53 10.48
C GLY A 25 -2.62 5.07 10.96
N GLN A 26 -3.55 4.22 10.50
CA GLN A 26 -3.58 2.81 10.85
C GLN A 26 -2.29 2.11 10.40
N SER A 27 -1.74 1.25 11.27
CA SER A 27 -0.55 0.48 10.95
C SER A 27 -0.93 -0.70 10.06
N ALA A 28 -0.18 -0.90 8.99
CA ALA A 28 -0.31 -1.98 8.03
C ALA A 28 1.02 -2.72 7.91
N ILE A 29 0.97 -3.97 7.44
CA ILE A 29 2.14 -4.76 7.14
C ILE A 29 1.92 -5.37 5.77
N PHE A 30 2.94 -5.32 4.92
CA PHE A 30 2.91 -5.98 3.63
C PHE A 30 4.23 -6.72 3.39
N THR A 31 4.22 -7.61 2.41
CA THR A 31 5.41 -8.28 1.90
C THR A 31 5.56 -7.96 0.41
N VAL A 32 6.75 -8.17 -0.14
CA VAL A 32 6.98 -8.07 -1.58
C VAL A 32 7.47 -9.41 -2.10
N ASP A 33 7.16 -9.72 -3.36
CA ASP A 33 7.55 -11.00 -3.96
C ASP A 33 9.08 -11.20 -3.98
N ALA A 34 9.85 -10.10 -4.01
CA ALA A 34 11.31 -10.15 -3.93
C ALA A 34 11.83 -10.57 -2.54
N PHE A 35 11.03 -10.37 -1.49
CA PHE A 35 11.39 -10.65 -0.09
C PHE A 35 10.17 -11.20 0.68
N PRO A 36 9.68 -12.41 0.37
CA PRO A 36 8.45 -12.95 0.95
C PRO A 36 8.56 -13.20 2.46
N GLU A 37 9.78 -13.42 2.97
CA GLU A 37 10.04 -13.61 4.40
C GLU A 37 10.18 -12.29 5.18
N LYS A 38 10.28 -11.14 4.49
CA LYS A 38 10.39 -9.83 5.13
C LYS A 38 9.04 -9.14 5.16
N LYS A 39 8.69 -8.67 6.36
CA LYS A 39 7.51 -7.84 6.60
C LYS A 39 7.94 -6.38 6.62
N PHE A 40 7.29 -5.59 5.78
CA PHE A 40 7.53 -4.15 5.69
C PHE A 40 6.41 -3.43 6.44
N PRO A 41 6.72 -2.70 7.53
CA PRO A 41 5.73 -1.89 8.20
C PRO A 41 5.35 -0.70 7.33
N ALA A 42 4.06 -0.41 7.28
CA ALA A 42 3.50 0.72 6.56
C ALA A 42 2.44 1.42 7.41
N LYS A 43 2.07 2.63 7.02
CA LYS A 43 0.95 3.36 7.61
C LYS A 43 -0.02 3.81 6.56
N VAL A 44 -1.32 3.69 6.83
CA VAL A 44 -2.35 4.24 5.97
C VAL A 44 -2.19 5.75 5.94
N LYS A 45 -1.88 6.29 4.77
CA LYS A 45 -1.80 7.73 4.54
C LYS A 45 -3.17 8.29 4.18
N ALA A 46 -3.89 7.60 3.30
CA ALA A 46 -5.24 7.97 2.88
C ALA A 46 -5.94 6.80 2.21
N ALA A 47 -7.25 6.66 2.44
CA ALA A 47 -8.13 5.84 1.60
C ALA A 47 -8.90 6.77 0.66
N ARG A 48 -8.77 6.57 -0.66
CA ARG A 48 -9.48 7.41 -1.63
C ARG A 48 -10.96 7.01 -1.66
N PHE A 49 -11.84 8.00 -1.73
CA PHE A 49 -13.28 7.80 -1.89
C PHE A 49 -13.69 7.37 -3.30
N ALA A 50 -12.79 7.48 -4.28
CA ALA A 50 -13.07 7.09 -5.65
C ALA A 50 -13.00 5.56 -5.78
N ALA A 51 -14.17 4.91 -5.81
CA ALA A 51 -14.29 3.49 -6.06
C ALA A 51 -13.84 3.14 -7.49
N LYS A 52 -13.13 2.03 -7.63
CA LYS A 52 -12.76 1.42 -8.91
C LYS A 52 -13.46 0.07 -9.01
N THR A 53 -14.25 -0.11 -10.07
CA THR A 53 -14.92 -1.38 -10.36
C THR A 53 -14.14 -2.14 -11.43
N GLU A 54 -13.63 -3.32 -11.10
CA GLU A 54 -12.92 -4.19 -12.03
C GLU A 54 -13.47 -5.61 -11.88
N ASN A 55 -13.88 -6.24 -13.00
CA ASN A 55 -14.50 -7.58 -12.99
C ASN A 55 -15.68 -7.73 -12.01
N ASN A 56 -16.55 -6.72 -11.94
CA ASN A 56 -17.68 -6.65 -11.00
C ASN A 56 -17.29 -6.60 -9.50
N VAL A 57 -16.01 -6.39 -9.17
CA VAL A 57 -15.52 -6.17 -7.81
C VAL A 57 -15.29 -4.68 -7.59
N VAL A 58 -15.86 -4.12 -6.52
CA VAL A 58 -15.69 -2.71 -6.14
C VAL A 58 -14.56 -2.61 -5.13
N THR A 59 -13.54 -1.84 -5.48
CA THR A 59 -12.36 -1.62 -4.65
C THR A 59 -12.07 -0.13 -4.49
N TYR A 60 -11.36 0.22 -3.42
CA TYR A 60 -10.97 1.59 -3.12
C TYR A 60 -9.44 1.66 -3.04
N GLU A 61 -8.87 2.63 -3.77
CA GLU A 61 -7.43 2.84 -3.73
C GLU A 61 -7.02 3.39 -2.36
N THR A 62 -6.20 2.65 -1.64
CA THR A 62 -5.61 3.08 -0.37
C THR A 62 -4.13 3.31 -0.55
N ILE A 63 -3.66 4.47 -0.11
CA ILE A 63 -2.25 4.87 -0.15
C ILE A 63 -1.65 4.56 1.22
N LEU A 64 -0.60 3.74 1.20
CA LEU A 64 0.22 3.43 2.36
C LEU A 64 1.56 4.15 2.24
N GLU A 65 2.00 4.78 3.32
CA GLU A 65 3.33 5.32 3.47
C GLU A 65 4.26 4.24 4.03
N VAL A 66 5.39 4.04 3.36
CA VAL A 66 6.37 3.02 3.70
C VAL A 66 7.72 3.68 3.95
N ASP A 67 8.31 3.36 5.10
CA ASP A 67 9.70 3.69 5.38
C ASP A 67 10.60 2.70 4.63
N ASN A 68 11.35 3.21 3.66
CA ASN A 68 12.32 2.46 2.87
C ASN A 68 13.73 3.00 3.11
N THR A 69 14.05 3.35 4.36
CA THR A 69 15.39 3.83 4.75
C THR A 69 16.50 2.83 4.42
N GLU A 70 16.19 1.52 4.46
CA GLU A 70 17.12 0.44 4.09
C GLU A 70 17.25 0.21 2.58
N MET A 71 16.50 0.95 1.74
CA MET A 71 16.52 0.87 0.27
C MET A 71 16.29 -0.54 -0.31
N PHE A 72 15.51 -1.38 0.39
CA PHE A 72 15.12 -2.70 -0.11
C PHE A 72 14.06 -2.62 -1.20
N LEU A 73 13.15 -1.65 -1.10
CA LEU A 73 12.02 -1.49 -1.99
C LEU A 73 12.42 -0.60 -3.18
N ARG A 74 11.93 -0.98 -4.36
CA ARG A 74 12.14 -0.24 -5.61
C ARG A 74 10.81 0.01 -6.31
N PRO A 75 10.68 1.09 -7.07
CA PRO A 75 9.50 1.33 -7.89
C PRO A 75 9.21 0.15 -8.83
N GLY A 76 7.93 -0.24 -8.93
CA GLY A 76 7.49 -1.34 -9.79
C GLY A 76 7.51 -2.74 -9.15
N MET A 77 7.89 -2.86 -7.88
CA MET A 77 7.74 -4.13 -7.15
C MET A 77 6.26 -4.45 -6.88
N THR A 78 5.90 -5.72 -7.01
CA THR A 78 4.59 -6.24 -6.60
C THR A 78 4.58 -6.45 -5.10
N ALA A 79 3.61 -5.82 -4.43
CA ALA A 79 3.40 -5.94 -3.00
C ALA A 79 2.08 -6.67 -2.72
N THR A 80 2.07 -7.43 -1.63
CA THR A 80 0.93 -8.23 -1.17
C THR A 80 0.72 -7.94 0.32
N ALA A 81 -0.53 -7.70 0.70
CA ALA A 81 -0.96 -7.40 2.07
C ALA A 81 -2.05 -8.38 2.52
#